data_AF-A0A1F9QEN3-F1
#
_entry.id   AF-A0A1F9QEN3-F1
#
_cell.length_a   1.000
_cell.length_b   1.000
_cell.length_c   1.000
_cell.angle_alpha   90.00
_cell.angle_beta   90.00
_cell.angle_gamma   90.00
#
_symmetry.space_group_name_H-M   'P 1'
#
loop_
_entity.id
_entity.type
_entity.pdbx_description
1 polymer ?
#
loop_
_entity_poly.entity_id
_entity_poly.type
_entity_poly.pdbx_seq_one_letter_code
_entity_poly.pdbx_strand_id
1 'polypeptide(L)'
;MDTGEFLTSLRERAVNIAQTLRLRRREPWNWCLQTASLALLPLGLLTHNAALLTLAGIGLVVGCRALPLPPMEQTELKGLLPWLERLIGLECAWLARPLDRRKKRQIAFTALGATLAAWFLWQQDLGPVGLAIIVPYLLYVRRRNVEDGIEP
;
A
#
# COMPACT_ATOMS: atom_id res chain seq x y z
N MET A 1 0.07 34.55 -23.96
CA MET A 1 0.17 33.78 -22.70
C MET A 1 0.80 32.45 -23.08
N ASP A 2 2.10 32.30 -22.79
CA ASP A 2 2.89 31.19 -23.31
C ASP A 2 2.54 29.89 -22.59
N THR A 3 2.07 28.91 -23.36
CA THR A 3 1.71 27.57 -22.89
C THR A 3 2.87 26.83 -22.22
N GLY A 4 4.12 27.21 -22.51
CA GLY A 4 5.31 26.68 -21.87
C GLY A 4 5.45 27.05 -20.39
N GLU A 5 5.10 28.29 -20.01
CA GLU A 5 5.23 28.79 -18.63
C GLU A 5 4.15 28.20 -17.70
N PHE A 6 2.98 27.89 -18.26
CA PHE A 6 1.92 27.20 -17.54
C PHE A 6 2.31 25.75 -17.21
N LEU A 7 2.90 25.03 -18.18
CA LEU A 7 3.30 23.62 -18.00
C LEU A 7 4.45 23.46 -16.99
N THR A 8 5.41 24.37 -16.96
CA THR A 8 6.49 24.37 -15.95
C THR A 8 5.93 24.60 -14.55
N SER A 9 5.01 25.55 -14.38
CA SER A 9 4.37 25.84 -13.09
C SER A 9 3.56 24.65 -12.53
N LEU A 10 2.86 23.90 -13.38
CA LEU A 10 2.11 22.71 -12.98
C LEU A 10 3.03 21.57 -12.55
N ARG A 11 4.14 21.37 -13.28
CA ARG A 11 5.13 20.35 -12.94
C ARG A 11 5.76 20.63 -11.58
N GLU A 12 6.13 21.88 -11.30
CA GLU A 12 6.69 22.27 -10.01
C GLU A 12 5.69 22.07 -8.86
N ARG A 13 4.42 22.45 -9.05
CA ARG A 13 3.36 22.19 -8.07
C ARG A 13 3.18 20.71 -7.79
N ALA A 14 3.16 19.88 -8.83
CA ALA A 14 3.04 18.43 -8.69
C ALA A 14 4.22 17.82 -7.92
N VAL A 15 5.45 18.29 -8.18
CA VAL A 15 6.65 17.87 -7.44
C VAL A 15 6.56 18.27 -5.98
N ASN A 16 6.16 19.51 -5.68
CA ASN A 16 6.02 20.01 -4.30
C ASN A 16 4.95 19.25 -3.51
N ILE A 17 3.79 18.98 -4.13
CA ILE A 17 2.73 18.18 -3.53
C ILE A 17 3.23 16.75 -3.26
N ALA A 18 3.88 16.12 -4.24
CA ALA A 18 4.42 14.78 -4.09
C ALA A 18 5.49 14.69 -3.00
N GLN A 19 6.36 15.70 -2.89
CA GLN A 19 7.36 15.79 -1.82
C GLN A 19 6.69 15.93 -0.45
N THR A 20 5.69 16.81 -0.33
CA THR A 20 4.97 17.03 0.94
C THR A 20 4.23 15.78 1.39
N LEU A 21 3.54 15.09 0.48
CA LEU A 21 2.88 13.82 0.77
C LEU A 21 3.87 12.73 1.19
N ARG A 22 5.05 12.68 0.55
CA ARG A 22 6.12 11.74 0.93
C ARG A 22 6.65 12.00 2.34
N LEU A 23 6.86 13.27 2.70
CA LEU A 23 7.32 13.62 4.05
C LEU A 23 6.27 13.24 5.09
N ARG A 24 5.00 13.54 4.83
CA ARG A 24 3.89 13.19 5.74
C ARG A 24 3.72 11.68 5.91
N ARG A 25 3.92 10.91 4.84
CA ARG A 25 3.84 9.44 4.91
C ARG A 25 4.96 8.79 5.73
N ARG A 26 6.04 9.53 6.04
CA ARG A 26 7.08 9.06 6.96
C ARG A 26 6.70 9.22 8.43
N GLU A 27 5.68 10.02 8.74
CA GLU A 27 5.19 10.13 10.12
C GLU A 27 4.50 8.82 10.50
N PRO A 28 4.88 8.16 11.62
CA PRO A 28 4.36 6.85 12.00
C PRO A 28 2.84 6.81 12.09
N TRP A 29 2.22 7.86 12.63
CA TRP A 29 0.77 7.95 12.74
C TRP A 29 0.06 7.97 11.40
N ASN A 30 0.55 8.78 10.46
CA ASN A 30 0.00 8.86 9.11
C ASN A 30 0.16 7.52 8.38
N TRP A 31 1.33 6.88 8.51
CA TRP A 31 1.60 5.59 7.92
C TRP A 31 0.68 4.49 8.48
N CYS A 32 0.53 4.42 9.80
CA CYS A 32 -0.37 3.49 10.47
C CYS A 32 -1.82 3.69 10.02
N LEU A 33 -2.29 4.95 10.00
CA LEU A 33 -3.65 5.26 9.59
C LEU A 33 -3.90 4.88 8.12
N GLN A 34 -2.99 5.23 7.21
CA GLN A 34 -3.11 4.85 5.81
C GLN A 34 -3.11 3.33 5.63
N THR A 35 -2.22 2.62 6.32
CA THR A 35 -2.11 1.16 6.23
C THR A 35 -3.34 0.46 6.80
N ALA A 36 -3.84 0.92 7.96
CA ALA A 36 -5.08 0.41 8.55
C ALA A 36 -6.28 0.68 7.64
N SER A 37 -6.36 1.87 7.03
CA SER A 37 -7.41 2.23 6.08
C SER A 37 -7.35 1.36 4.82
N LEU A 38 -6.14 1.08 4.31
CA LEU A 38 -5.95 0.19 3.17
C LEU A 38 -6.37 -1.25 3.49
N ALA A 39 -6.12 -1.72 4.72
CA ALA A 39 -6.56 -3.03 5.19
C ALA A 39 -8.08 -3.12 5.39
N LEU A 40 -8.74 -2.02 5.69
CA LEU A 40 -10.21 -1.95 5.80
C LEU A 40 -10.92 -2.02 4.45
N LEU A 41 -10.30 -1.57 3.36
CA LEU A 41 -10.90 -1.64 2.01
C LEU A 41 -11.33 -3.07 1.60
N PRO A 42 -10.46 -4.10 1.61
CA PRO A 42 -10.88 -5.45 1.23
C PRO A 42 -11.94 -6.01 2.18
N LEU A 43 -11.89 -5.66 3.47
CA LEU A 43 -12.89 -6.08 4.45
C LEU A 43 -14.26 -5.42 4.20
N GLY A 44 -14.27 -4.13 3.86
CA GLY A 44 -15.47 -3.41 3.45
C GLY A 44 -16.06 -3.91 2.13
N LEU A 45 -15.20 -4.25 1.16
CA LEU A 45 -15.62 -4.84 -0.11
C LEU A 45 -16.24 -6.23 0.10
N LEU A 46 -15.58 -7.08 0.89
CA LEU A 46 -16.07 -8.42 1.21
C LEU A 46 -17.45 -8.38 1.87
N THR A 47 -17.60 -7.53 2.88
CA THR A 47 -18.84 -7.38 3.66
C THR A 47 -19.88 -6.50 2.99
N HIS A 48 -19.58 -5.91 1.82
CA HIS A 48 -20.43 -4.93 1.13
C HIS A 48 -20.87 -3.76 2.03
N ASN A 49 -20.04 -3.43 3.02
CA ASN A 49 -20.39 -2.46 4.03
C ASN A 49 -19.91 -1.06 3.61
N ALA A 50 -20.87 -0.25 3.13
CA ALA A 50 -20.61 1.13 2.71
C ALA A 50 -20.00 1.99 3.83
N ALA A 51 -20.33 1.75 5.10
CA ALA A 51 -19.74 2.49 6.22
C ALA A 51 -18.25 2.16 6.38
N LEU A 52 -17.86 0.89 6.25
CA LEU A 52 -16.45 0.49 6.29
C LEU A 52 -15.65 1.03 5.11
N LEU A 53 -16.23 1.01 3.90
CA LEU A 53 -15.61 1.61 2.72
C LEU A 53 -15.44 3.13 2.87
N THR A 54 -16.45 3.80 3.43
CA THR A 54 -16.41 5.24 3.70
C THR A 54 -15.36 5.55 4.76
N LEU A 55 -15.30 4.79 5.85
CA LEU A 55 -14.29 4.92 6.90
C LEU A 55 -12.88 4.74 6.35
N ALA A 56 -12.67 3.73 5.50
CA ALA A 56 -11.40 3.50 4.83
C ALA A 56 -11.02 4.67 3.91
N GLY A 57 -11.97 5.17 3.11
CA GLY A 57 -11.75 6.35 2.27
C GLY A 57 -11.38 7.60 3.07
N ILE A 58 -12.13 7.89 4.14
CA ILE A 58 -11.85 9.00 5.05
C ILE A 58 -10.47 8.83 5.68
N GLY A 59 -10.15 7.64 6.19
CA GLY A 59 -8.87 7.37 6.83
C GLY A 59 -7.68 7.54 5.87
N LEU A 60 -7.81 7.16 4.60
CA LEU A 60 -6.79 7.42 3.58
C LEU A 60 -6.59 8.93 3.32
N VAL A 61 -7.69 9.69 3.20
CA VAL A 61 -7.65 11.14 2.98
C VAL A 61 -7.07 11.86 4.20
N VAL A 62 -7.51 11.49 5.40
CA VAL A 62 -7.05 12.05 6.67
C VAL A 62 -5.58 11.71 6.90
N GLY A 63 -5.15 10.49 6.58
CA GLY A 63 -3.74 10.09 6.68
C GLY A 63 -2.81 10.83 5.72
N CYS A 64 -3.33 11.59 4.75
CA CYS A 64 -2.54 12.50 3.91
C CYS A 64 -2.37 13.90 4.54
N ARG A 65 -3.10 14.20 5.62
CA ARG A 65 -2.99 15.45 6.37
C ARG A 65 -1.95 15.30 7.49
N ALA A 66 -1.44 16.44 7.96
CA ALA A 66 -0.61 16.45 9.17
C ALA A 66 -1.56 16.26 10.35
N LEU A 67 -1.48 15.10 11.00
CA LEU A 67 -2.29 14.80 12.18
C LEU A 67 -1.68 15.51 13.40
N PRO A 68 -2.47 16.30 14.17
CA PRO A 68 -2.00 16.91 15.41
C PRO A 68 -1.97 15.87 16.54
N LEU A 69 -1.17 14.82 16.37
CA LEU A 69 -1.01 13.74 17.35
C LEU A 69 0.33 13.88 18.07
N PRO A 70 0.41 13.50 19.36
CA PRO A 70 1.67 13.48 20.07
C PRO A 70 2.65 12.51 19.39
N PRO A 71 3.97 12.78 19.46
CA PRO A 71 4.96 11.87 18.92
C PRO A 71 4.81 10.48 19.54
N MET A 72 4.88 9.44 18.71
CA MET A 72 4.58 8.05 19.11
C MET A 72 5.56 7.50 20.16
N GLU A 73 6.70 8.16 20.35
CA GLU A 73 7.65 7.88 21.44
C GLU A 73 7.09 8.15 22.84
N GLN A 74 6.07 9.01 22.93
CA GLN A 74 5.44 9.42 24.19
C GLN A 74 4.18 8.59 24.51
N THR A 75 3.76 7.69 23.63
CA THR A 75 2.61 6.81 23.86
C THR A 75 3.05 5.39 24.22
N GLU A 76 2.11 4.60 24.77
CA GLU A 76 2.33 3.19 25.13
C GLU A 76 2.74 2.29 23.94
N LEU A 77 2.54 2.78 22.71
CA LEU A 77 2.91 2.09 21.48
C LEU A 77 4.40 2.24 21.11
N LYS A 78 5.23 2.83 21.98
CA LYS A 78 6.68 2.98 21.79
C LYS A 78 7.37 1.67 21.41
N GLY A 79 6.92 0.52 21.94
CA GLY A 79 7.49 -0.79 21.62
C GLY A 79 7.34 -1.21 20.15
N LEU A 80 6.34 -0.70 19.45
CA LEU A 80 6.09 -0.99 18.03
C LEU A 80 6.88 -0.05 17.10
N LEU A 81 7.35 1.08 17.60
CA LEU A 81 8.02 2.11 16.82
C LEU A 81 9.22 1.59 16.01
N PRO A 82 10.15 0.78 16.57
CA PRO A 82 11.29 0.28 15.80
C PRO A 82 10.89 -0.61 14.62
N TRP A 83 9.80 -1.35 14.76
CA TRP A 83 9.28 -2.19 13.69
C TRP A 83 8.58 -1.34 12.61
N LEU A 84 7.79 -0.36 13.01
CA LEU A 84 7.15 0.60 12.10
C LEU A 84 8.19 1.39 11.31
N GLU A 85 9.23 1.91 11.95
CA GLU A 85 10.31 2.63 11.28
C GLU A 85 11.04 1.76 10.26
N ARG A 86 11.26 0.47 10.53
CA ARG A 86 11.82 -0.47 9.56
C ARG A 86 10.90 -0.61 8.34
N LEU A 87 9.59 -0.76 8.54
CA LEU A 87 8.63 -0.87 7.44
C LEU A 87 8.53 0.42 6.62
N ILE A 88 8.43 1.57 7.29
CA ILE A 88 8.43 2.89 6.66
C ILE A 88 9.73 3.09 5.87
N GLY A 89 10.86 2.68 6.44
CA GLY A 89 12.18 2.72 5.81
C GLY A 89 12.26 1.85 4.56
N LEU A 90 11.78 0.60 4.61
CA LEU A 90 11.71 -0.30 3.47
C LEU A 90 10.83 0.26 2.35
N GLU A 91 9.66 0.80 2.70
CA GLU A 91 8.77 1.44 1.74
C GLU A 91 9.42 2.67 1.12
N CYS A 92 10.03 3.55 1.92
CA CYS A 92 10.72 4.73 1.44
C CYS A 92 11.91 4.39 0.53
N ALA A 93 12.68 3.37 0.88
CA ALA A 93 13.80 2.88 0.07
C ALA A 93 13.30 2.31 -1.27
N TRP A 94 12.22 1.53 -1.24
CA TRP A 94 11.60 1.03 -2.47
C TRP A 94 11.07 2.16 -3.33
N LEU A 95 10.42 3.18 -2.75
CA LEU A 95 9.92 4.36 -3.45
C LEU A 95 11.05 5.22 -4.04
N ALA A 96 12.17 5.39 -3.32
CA ALA A 96 13.33 6.17 -3.75
C ALA A 96 14.12 5.50 -4.89
N ARG A 97 14.02 4.16 -5.03
CA ARG A 97 14.68 3.44 -6.13
C ARG A 97 14.22 3.99 -7.50
N PRO A 98 15.13 4.17 -8.49
CA PRO A 98 14.77 4.63 -9.81
C PRO A 98 13.69 3.77 -10.46
N LEU A 99 12.93 4.38 -11.38
CA LEU A 99 11.78 3.77 -12.02
C LEU A 99 12.21 2.78 -13.13
N ASP A 100 12.88 1.70 -12.73
CA ASP A 100 13.37 0.65 -13.61
C ASP A 100 12.22 -0.09 -14.30
N ARG A 101 12.48 -0.74 -15.44
CA ARG A 101 11.49 -1.61 -16.12
C ARG A 101 10.88 -2.65 -15.18
N ARG A 102 11.67 -3.21 -14.27
CA ARG A 102 11.21 -4.16 -13.25
C ARG A 102 10.22 -3.52 -12.28
N LYS A 103 10.52 -2.33 -11.77
CA LYS A 103 9.63 -1.59 -10.85
C LYS A 103 8.33 -1.16 -11.55
N LYS A 104 8.40 -0.73 -12.82
CA LYS A 104 7.21 -0.45 -13.64
C LYS A 104 6.31 -1.67 -13.78
N ARG A 105 6.88 -2.83 -14.11
CA ARG A 105 6.13 -4.10 -14.19
C ARG A 105 5.51 -4.44 -12.84
N GLN A 106 6.25 -4.33 -11.74
CA GLN A 106 5.72 -4.55 -10.40
C GLN A 106 4.53 -3.65 -10.12
N ILE A 107 4.64 -2.33 -10.34
CA ILE A 107 3.53 -1.39 -10.16
C ILE A 107 2.32 -1.79 -11.03
N ALA A 108 2.54 -2.09 -12.31
CA ALA A 108 1.47 -2.49 -13.22
C ALA A 108 0.76 -3.78 -12.76
N PHE A 109 1.52 -4.82 -12.40
CA PHE A 109 0.96 -6.06 -11.87
C PHE A 109 0.23 -5.86 -10.55
N THR A 110 0.77 -5.02 -9.65
CA THR A 110 0.14 -4.75 -8.36
C THR A 110 -1.16 -3.97 -8.55
N ALA A 111 -1.18 -2.98 -9.45
CA ALA A 111 -2.38 -2.21 -9.78
C ALA A 111 -3.46 -3.10 -10.41
N LEU A 112 -3.11 -3.88 -11.44
CA LEU A 112 -4.02 -4.82 -12.08
C LEU A 112 -4.54 -5.86 -11.09
N GLY A 113 -3.66 -6.43 -10.27
CA GLY A 113 -4.01 -7.40 -9.23
C GLY A 113 -4.96 -6.80 -8.20
N ALA A 114 -4.71 -5.56 -7.75
CA ALA A 114 -5.59 -4.86 -6.82
C ALA A 114 -6.98 -4.58 -7.41
N THR A 115 -7.06 -4.16 -8.68
CA THR A 115 -8.35 -3.95 -9.36
C THR A 115 -9.13 -5.25 -9.54
N LEU A 116 -8.47 -6.32 -9.97
CA LEU A 116 -9.10 -7.64 -10.09
C LEU A 116 -9.54 -8.17 -8.72
N ALA A 117 -8.71 -8.05 -7.70
CA ALA A 117 -9.07 -8.47 -6.34
C ALA A 117 -10.28 -7.67 -5.83
N ALA A 118 -10.31 -6.35 -6.05
CA ALA A 118 -11.45 -5.53 -5.68
C ALA A 118 -12.73 -5.97 -6.42
N TRP A 119 -12.63 -6.28 -7.72
CA TRP A 119 -13.74 -6.78 -8.51
C TRP A 119 -14.27 -8.13 -8.00
N PHE A 120 -13.38 -9.09 -7.73
CA PHE A 120 -13.78 -10.41 -7.22
C PHE A 120 -14.35 -10.34 -5.80
N LEU A 121 -13.74 -9.53 -4.93
CA LEU A 121 -14.27 -9.28 -3.58
C LEU A 121 -15.68 -8.66 -3.64
N TRP A 122 -15.92 -7.76 -4.60
CA TRP A 122 -17.24 -7.19 -4.86
C TRP A 122 -18.23 -8.23 -5.39
N GLN A 123 -17.80 -9.21 -6.17
CA GLN A 123 -18.69 -10.32 -6.58
C GLN A 123 -18.89 -11.38 -5.48
N GLN A 124 -18.23 -11.22 -4.33
CA GLN A 124 -18.08 -12.25 -3.28
C GLN A 124 -17.50 -13.58 -3.78
N ASP A 125 -16.88 -13.59 -4.96
CA ASP A 125 -16.24 -14.76 -5.51
C ASP A 125 -14.82 -14.85 -4.95
N LEU A 126 -14.70 -15.54 -3.82
CA LEU A 126 -13.43 -15.77 -3.14
C LEU A 126 -12.56 -16.84 -3.83
N GLY A 127 -13.10 -17.60 -4.79
CA GLY A 127 -12.39 -18.70 -5.45
C GLY A 127 -11.10 -18.23 -6.14
N PRO A 128 -11.15 -17.23 -7.04
CA PRO A 128 -9.98 -16.69 -7.72
C PRO A 128 -8.94 -16.09 -6.76
N VAL A 129 -9.39 -15.41 -5.69
CA VAL A 129 -8.50 -14.84 -4.67
C VAL A 129 -7.79 -15.94 -3.89
N GLY A 130 -8.54 -16.99 -3.50
CA GLY A 130 -7.99 -18.18 -2.84
C GLY A 130 -6.98 -18.89 -3.73
N LEU A 131 -7.29 -19.12 -5.01
CA LEU A 131 -6.36 -19.73 -5.97
C LEU A 131 -5.09 -18.90 -6.16
N ALA A 132 -5.20 -17.57 -6.22
CA ALA A 132 -4.05 -16.69 -6.33
C ALA A 132 -3.10 -16.77 -5.12
N ILE A 133 -3.58 -17.21 -3.95
CA ILE A 133 -2.77 -17.43 -2.75
C ILE A 133 -2.26 -18.87 -2.69
N ILE A 134 -3.14 -19.85 -2.94
CA ILE A 134 -2.86 -21.28 -2.82
C ILE A 134 -1.86 -21.74 -3.89
N VAL A 135 -1.99 -21.31 -5.13
CA VAL A 135 -1.13 -21.78 -6.23
C VAL A 135 0.34 -21.41 -6.01
N PRO A 136 0.71 -20.15 -5.69
CA PRO A 136 2.09 -19.81 -5.35
C PRO A 136 2.60 -20.55 -4.12
N TYR A 137 1.75 -20.75 -3.11
CA TYR A 137 2.12 -21.51 -1.91
C TYR A 137 2.43 -22.97 -2.25
N LEU A 138 1.61 -23.64 -3.06
CA LEU A 138 1.85 -24.99 -3.53
C LEU A 138 3.13 -25.08 -4.39
N LEU A 139 3.38 -24.08 -5.24
CA LEU A 139 4.63 -24.01 -6.01
C LEU A 139 5.85 -23.82 -5.11
N TYR A 140 5.73 -23.02 -4.04
CA TYR A 140 6.77 -22.84 -3.04
C TYR A 140 7.05 -24.14 -2.28
N VAL A 141 6.00 -24.82 -1.79
CA VAL A 141 6.13 -26.12 -1.11
C VAL A 141 6.74 -27.15 -2.05
N ARG A 142 6.29 -27.22 -3.31
CA ARG A 142 6.88 -28.12 -4.31
C ARG A 142 8.37 -27.87 -4.51
N ARG A 143 8.79 -26.60 -4.63
CA ARG A 143 10.22 -26.26 -4.76
C ARG A 143 11.01 -26.74 -3.56
N ARG A 144 10.50 -26.49 -2.36
CA ARG A 144 11.13 -26.91 -1.11
C ARG A 144 11.22 -28.44 -0.99
N ASN A 145 10.15 -29.15 -1.34
CA ASN A 145 10.16 -30.62 -1.35
C ASN A 145 11.20 -31.19 -2.32
N VAL A 146 11.36 -30.60 -3.51
CA VAL A 146 12.41 -30.99 -4.46
C VAL A 146 13.80 -30.69 -3.90
N GLU A 147 14.01 -29.53 -3.27
CA GLU A 147 15.27 -29.19 -2.59
C GLU A 147 15.58 -30.16 -1.44
N ASP A 148 14.55 -30.63 -0.73
CA ASP A 148 14.65 -31.58 0.38
C ASP A 148 14.70 -33.05 -0.10
N GLY A 149 14.73 -33.31 -1.42
CA GLY A 149 14.84 -34.65 -1.99
C GLY A 149 13.56 -35.49 -1.91
N ILE A 150 12.42 -34.87 -1.58
CA ILE A 150 11.11 -35.49 -1.58
C ILE A 150 10.54 -35.35 -2.99
N GLU A 151 10.78 -36.37 -3.82
CA GLU A 151 10.12 -36.47 -5.13
C GLU A 151 8.62 -36.81 -4.94
N PRO A 152 7.71 -36.12 -5.66
CA PRO A 152 6.27 -36.34 -5.57
C PRO A 152 5.81 -37.66 -6.19
#